data_AF-A0A6M5J6M4-F1
#
_entry.id   AF-A0A6M5J6M4-F1
#
_cell.length_a   1.000
_cell.length_b   1.000
_cell.length_c   1.000
_cell.angle_alpha   90.00
_cell.angle_beta   90.00
_cell.angle_gamma   90.00
#
_symmetry.space_group_name_H-M   'P 1'
#
loop_
_entity.id
_entity.type
_entity.pdbx_description
1 polymer ?
#
loop_
_entity_poly.entity_id
_entity_poly.type
_entity_poly.pdbx_seq_one_letter_code
_entity_poly.pdbx_strand_id
1 'polypeptide(L)' 'MLSLTTPDGRTITADTDVELASRWLDAQHGDNWADGLIPFDEHDAMNSTIEELALMQDGLFPGYTVTEH' A
#
# COMPACT_ATOMS: atom_id res chain seq x y z
N MET A 1 12.36 -4.51 -6.57
CA MET A 1 10.97 -4.24 -6.99
C MET A 1 10.03 -4.94 -6.02
N LEU A 2 8.96 -4.29 -5.58
CA LEU A 2 8.01 -4.84 -4.62
C LEU A 2 6.71 -5.26 -5.32
N SER A 3 6.04 -6.28 -4.78
CA SER A 3 4.77 -6.79 -5.27
C SER A 3 3.82 -7.11 -4.11
N LEU A 4 2.71 -6.39 -4.00
CA LEU A 4 1.58 -6.71 -3.14
C LEU A 4 0.60 -7.61 -3.90
N THR A 5 0.26 -8.76 -3.32
CA THR A 5 -0.85 -9.61 -3.77
C THR A 5 -1.95 -9.60 -2.72
N THR A 6 -3.17 -9.30 -3.15
CA THR A 6 -4.37 -9.24 -2.30
C THR A 6 -5.14 -10.58 -2.30
N PRO A 7 -6.05 -10.81 -1.33
CA PRO A 7 -6.79 -12.08 -1.23
C PRO A 7 -7.66 -12.41 -2.44
N ASP A 8 -8.10 -11.41 -3.21
CA ASP A 8 -8.87 -11.57 -4.44
C ASP A 8 -7.99 -11.84 -5.68
N GLY A 9 -6.67 -11.90 -5.50
CA GLY A 9 -5.70 -12.20 -6.54
C GLY A 9 -5.24 -11.00 -7.36
N ARG A 10 -5.60 -9.76 -6.98
CA ARG A 10 -5.02 -8.55 -7.58
C ARG A 10 -3.56 -8.42 -7.16
N THR A 11 -2.73 -7.98 -8.11
CA THR A 11 -1.31 -7.69 -7.87
C THR A 11 -1.02 -6.22 -8.15
N ILE A 12 -0.29 -5.57 -7.23
CA ILE A 12 0.18 -4.20 -7.35
C ILE A 12 1.70 -4.23 -7.22
N THR A 13 2.41 -3.74 -8.23
CA THR A 13 3.88 -3.68 -8.23
C THR A 13 4.35 -2.24 -8.11
N ALA A 14 5.51 -2.02 -7.51
CA ALA A 14 6.15 -0.71 -7.40
C ALA A 14 7.66 -0.87 -7.18
N ASP A 15 8.44 0.18 -7.44
CA ASP A 15 9.89 0.14 -7.25
C ASP A 15 10.30 0.45 -5.80
N THR A 16 9.46 1.19 -5.07
CA THR A 16 9.68 1.55 -3.67
C THR A 16 8.44 1.24 -2.81
N ASP A 17 8.64 1.17 -1.50
CA ASP A 17 7.60 1.05 -0.49
C ASP A 17 6.63 2.23 -0.50
N VAL A 18 7.13 3.46 -0.64
CA VAL A 18 6.32 4.68 -0.78
C VAL A 18 5.42 4.62 -2.01
N GLU A 19 5.97 4.18 -3.16
CA GLU A 19 5.18 4.04 -4.37
C GLU A 19 4.15 2.91 -4.23
N LEU A 20 4.52 1.79 -3.59
CA LEU A 20 3.60 0.69 -3.33
C LEU A 20 2.44 1.14 -2.43
N ALA A 21 2.75 1.89 -1.36
CA ALA A 21 1.77 2.45 -0.43
C ALA A 21 0.82 3.40 -1.15
N SER A 22 1.33 4.31 -1.98
CA SER A 22 0.48 5.22 -2.76
C SER A 22 -0.49 4.47 -3.69
N ARG A 23 0.02 3.47 -4.43
CA ARG A 23 -0.81 2.64 -5.33
C ARG A 23 -1.82 1.78 -4.56
N TRP A 24 -1.47 1.36 -3.34
CA TRP A 24 -2.39 0.62 -2.47
C TRP A 24 -3.48 1.53 -1.91
N LEU A 25 -3.17 2.78 -1.53
CA LEU A 25 -4.16 3.78 -1.15
C LEU A 25 -5.12 4.09 -2.31
N ASP A 26 -4.62 4.24 -3.54
CA ASP A 26 -5.48 4.36 -4.73
C ASP A 26 -6.41 3.14 -4.88
N ALA A 27 -5.90 1.93 -4.61
CA ALA A 27 -6.71 0.71 -4.68
C ALA A 27 -7.82 0.65 -3.61
N GLN A 28 -7.60 1.23 -2.43
CA GLN A 28 -8.54 1.26 -1.31
C GLN A 28 -9.58 2.38 -1.43
N HIS A 29 -9.17 3.56 -1.91
CA HIS A 29 -9.95 4.79 -1.85
C HIS A 29 -10.37 5.34 -3.22
N GLY A 30 -9.84 4.77 -4.30
CA GLY A 30 -9.99 5.26 -5.67
C GLY A 30 -8.80 6.11 -6.09
N ASP A 31 -8.68 6.32 -7.40
CA ASP A 31 -7.58 7.09 -8.00
C ASP A 31 -7.48 8.50 -7.40
N ASN A 32 -6.24 8.97 -7.22
CA ASN A 32 -5.91 10.25 -6.58
C ASN A 32 -6.41 10.31 -5.13
N TRP A 33 -6.11 9.26 -4.35
CA TRP A 33 -6.52 9.14 -2.94
C TRP A 33 -6.23 10.39 -2.09
N ALA A 34 -5.20 11.17 -2.45
CA ALA A 34 -4.77 12.36 -1.75
C ALA A 34 -5.57 13.64 -2.09
N ASP A 35 -6.46 13.61 -3.10
CA ASP A 35 -7.18 14.79 -3.56
C ASP A 35 -8.05 15.39 -2.45
N GLY A 36 -7.75 16.64 -2.08
CA GLY A 36 -8.46 17.37 -1.04
C GLY A 36 -7.99 17.09 0.39
N LEU A 37 -6.98 16.23 0.59
CA LEU A 37 -6.32 16.07 1.89
C LEU A 37 -5.42 17.27 2.19
N ILE A 38 -5.35 17.64 3.47
CA ILE A 38 -4.30 18.55 3.94
C ILE A 38 -2.98 17.77 4.03
N PRO A 39 -1.81 18.43 3.91
CA PRO A 39 -0.52 17.73 3.86
C PRO A 39 -0.22 16.82 5.07
N PHE A 40 -0.76 17.15 6.24
CA PHE A 40 -0.56 16.34 7.44
C PHE A 40 -1.36 15.02 7.38
N ASP A 41 -2.60 15.09 6.91
CA ASP A 41 -3.46 13.89 6.74
C ASP A 41 -2.91 12.98 5.63
N GLU A 42 -2.39 13.58 4.55
CA GLU A 42 -1.70 12.84 3.48
C GLU A 42 -0.47 12.09 4.03
N HIS A 43 0.35 12.77 4.83
CA HIS A 43 1.52 12.16 5.47
C HIS A 43 1.14 11.01 6.41
N ASP A 44 0.13 11.20 7.27
CA ASP A 44 -0.31 10.19 8.22
C ASP A 44 -0.89 8.95 7.52
N ALA A 45 -1.66 9.15 6.43
CA ALA A 45 -2.16 8.07 5.61
C ALA A 45 -1.00 7.28 4.99
N MET A 46 -0.05 7.97 4.35
CA MET A 46 1.13 7.33 3.75
C MET A 46 1.93 6.52 4.77
N ASN A 47 2.24 7.10 5.94
CA ASN A 47 2.99 6.40 6.97
C ASN A 47 2.25 5.16 7.48
N SER A 48 0.94 5.29 7.74
CA SER A 48 0.10 4.16 8.18
C SER A 48 0.05 3.04 7.15
N THR A 49 -0.01 3.38 5.86
CA THR A 49 -0.03 2.38 4.77
C THR A 49 1.33 1.70 4.60
N ILE A 50 2.44 2.40 4.77
CA ILE A 50 3.77 1.78 4.76
C ILE A 50 3.89 0.76 5.92
N GLU A 51 3.42 1.12 7.11
CA GLU A 51 3.35 0.19 8.25
C GLU A 51 2.44 -1.00 7.96
N GLU A 52 1.27 -0.78 7.34
CA GLU A 52 0.35 -1.84 6.91
C GLU A 52 1.05 -2.85 5.98
N LEU A 53 1.75 -2.35 4.96
CA LEU A 53 2.49 -3.19 4.00
C LEU A 53 3.59 -4.01 4.67
N ALA A 54 4.31 -3.45 5.65
CA ALA A 54 5.31 -4.19 6.43
C ALA A 54 4.68 -5.33 7.23
N LEU A 55 3.53 -5.10 7.84
CA LEU A 55 2.79 -6.14 8.56
C LEU A 55 2.21 -7.21 7.61
N MET A 56 1.81 -6.83 6.38
CA MET A 56 1.42 -7.79 5.33
C MET A 56 2.61 -8.65 4.88
N GLN A 57 3.80 -8.05 4.78
CA GLN A 57 5.05 -8.77 4.50
C GLN A 57 5.39 -9.78 5.59
N ASP A 58 5.17 -9.41 6.85
CA ASP A 58 5.35 -10.30 8.02
C ASP A 58 4.28 -11.40 8.14
N GLY A 59 3.29 -11.42 7.24
CA GLY A 59 2.23 -12.42 7.20
C GLY A 59 1.18 -12.26 8.30
N LEU A 60 1.08 -11.07 8.91
CA LEU A 60 0.07 -10.77 9.94
C LEU A 60 -1.33 -10.53 9.36
N PHE A 61 -1.42 -10.28 8.05
CA PHE A 61 -2.67 -10.11 7.31
C PHE A 61 -2.94 -11.34 6.42
N PRO A 62 -3.86 -12.24 6.81
CA PRO A 62 -4.14 -13.46 6.05
C PRO A 62 -4.58 -13.17 4.62
N GLY A 63 -3.97 -13.86 3.65
CA GLY A 63 -4.30 -13.73 2.23
C GLY A 63 -3.66 -12.53 1.53
N TYR A 64 -3.01 -11.63 2.28
CA TYR A 64 -2.13 -10.60 1.72
C TYR A 64 -0.70 -11.12 1.70
N THR A 65 0.06 -10.72 0.70
CA THR A 65 1.49 -11.05 0.62
C THR A 65 2.24 -9.92 -0.06
N VAL A 66 3.33 -9.48 0.55
CA VAL A 66 4.27 -8.53 -0.05
C VAL A 66 5.60 -9.25 -0.28
N THR A 67 6.10 -9.22 -1.51
CA THR A 67 7.38 -9.84 -1.89
C THR A 67 8.32 -8.82 -2.54
N GLU A 68 9.62 -9.00 -2.29
CA GLU A 68 10.69 -8.28 -2.96
C GLU A 68 11.33 -9.16 -4.04
N HIS A 69 11.57 -8.57 -5.21
CA HIS A 69 12.16 -9.18 -6.40
C HIS A 69 13.35 -8.40 -6.92
#